data_AF-A0A2M6WSX2-F1
#
_entry.id   AF-A0A2M6WSX2-F1
#
_cell.length_a   1.000
_cell.length_b   1.000
_cell.length_c   1.000
_cell.angle_alpha   90.00
_cell.angle_beta   90.00
_cell.angle_gamma   90.00
#
_symmetry.space_group_name_H-M   'P 1'
#
loop_
_entity.id
_entity.type
_entity.pdbx_description
1 polymer ?
#
loop_
_entity_poly.entity_id
_entity_poly.type
_entity_poly.pdbx_seq_one_letter_code
_entity_poly.pdbx_strand_id
1 'polypeptide(L)'
;MFLLYKYFIFFMKNLQTVFNEIEELKKEQKTLKSSFRDALSHSAPYQELLEAAKQARENKLTAESSIARDFGPEFNRLEEIKNQLGELNVQLSDIAVSNIMKGERIEVYGPNQTEYEPLMQVKFKRKKD
;
A
#
# COMPACT_ATOMS: atom_id res chain seq x y z
N MET A 1 -2.55 -7.24 -30.49
CA MET A 1 -4.00 -7.43 -30.70
C MET A 1 -4.72 -8.11 -29.53
N PHE A 2 -4.12 -9.09 -28.83
CA PHE A 2 -4.73 -9.74 -27.66
C PHE A 2 -4.93 -8.83 -26.43
N LEU A 3 -4.01 -7.90 -26.18
CA LEU A 3 -4.12 -6.93 -25.07
C LEU A 3 -5.30 -5.95 -25.23
N LEU A 4 -5.52 -5.46 -26.45
CA LEU A 4 -6.66 -4.60 -26.79
C LEU A 4 -7.99 -5.33 -26.63
N TYR A 5 -8.06 -6.62 -27.00
CA TYR A 5 -9.26 -7.43 -26.84
C TYR A 5 -9.57 -7.73 -25.36
N LYS A 6 -8.53 -7.89 -24.53
CA LYS A 6 -8.66 -8.06 -23.08
C LYS A 6 -9.20 -6.78 -22.39
N TYR A 7 -8.71 -5.61 -22.82
CA TYR A 7 -9.23 -4.31 -22.40
C TYR A 7 -10.67 -4.06 -22.89
N PHE A 8 -11.01 -4.50 -24.11
CA PHE A 8 -12.35 -4.36 -24.68
C PHE A 8 -13.38 -5.26 -23.99
N ILE A 9 -13.01 -6.51 -23.65
CA ILE A 9 -13.87 -7.42 -22.85
C ILE A 9 -14.05 -6.89 -21.42
N PHE A 10 -13.04 -6.23 -20.85
CA PHE A 10 -13.15 -5.54 -19.55
C PHE A 10 -14.17 -4.38 -19.60
N PHE A 11 -14.27 -3.69 -20.74
CA PHE A 11 -15.18 -2.56 -20.95
C PHE A 11 -16.67 -2.95 -21.06
N MET A 12 -16.99 -4.23 -21.34
CA MET A 12 -18.36 -4.74 -21.40
C MET A 12 -18.92 -5.27 -20.07
N LYS A 13 -18.12 -5.34 -19.00
CA LYS A 13 -18.62 -5.68 -17.66
C LYS A 13 -19.15 -4.42 -16.97
N ASN A 14 -20.41 -4.45 -16.51
CA ASN A 14 -20.97 -3.36 -15.72
C ASN A 14 -20.17 -3.20 -14.40
N LEU A 15 -20.01 -1.96 -13.93
CA LEU A 15 -19.30 -1.60 -12.69
C LEU A 15 -19.71 -2.50 -11.50
N GLN A 16 -21.00 -2.77 -11.36
CA GLN A 16 -21.53 -3.64 -10.31
C GLN A 16 -21.06 -5.09 -10.44
N THR A 17 -20.96 -5.60 -11.67
CA THR A 17 -20.47 -6.96 -11.95
C THR A 17 -19.00 -7.10 -11.56
N VAL A 18 -18.16 -6.13 -11.94
CA VAL A 18 -16.73 -6.13 -11.56
C VAL A 18 -16.56 -6.02 -10.04
N PHE A 19 -17.37 -5.16 -9.39
CA PHE A 19 -17.35 -5.04 -7.93
C PHE A 19 -17.74 -6.34 -7.23
N ASN A 20 -18.81 -7.00 -7.70
CA ASN A 20 -19.27 -8.27 -7.14
C ASN A 20 -18.23 -9.39 -7.32
N GLU A 21 -17.62 -9.49 -8.50
CA GLU A 21 -16.53 -10.45 -8.75
C GLU A 21 -15.34 -10.22 -7.81
N ILE A 22 -14.96 -8.96 -7.58
CA ILE A 22 -13.90 -8.61 -6.61
C ILE A 22 -14.27 -9.08 -5.20
N GLU A 23 -15.51 -8.87 -4.76
CA GLU A 23 -15.95 -9.28 -3.43
C GLU A 23 -15.99 -10.80 -3.26
N GLU A 24 -16.44 -11.55 -4.27
CA GLU A 24 -16.42 -13.02 -4.24
C GLU A 24 -14.98 -13.57 -4.20
N LEU A 25 -14.07 -13.04 -5.03
CA LEU A 25 -12.66 -13.43 -5.01
C LEU A 25 -12.00 -13.11 -3.66
N LYS A 26 -12.37 -12.00 -3.00
CA LYS A 26 -11.89 -11.69 -1.65
C LYS A 26 -12.39 -12.69 -0.61
N LYS A 27 -13.64 -13.14 -0.70
CA LYS A 27 -14.19 -14.17 0.20
C LYS A 27 -13.45 -15.49 0.02
N GLU A 28 -13.30 -15.95 -1.21
CA GLU A 28 -12.58 -17.17 -1.54
C GLU A 28 -11.12 -17.11 -1.06
N GLN A 29 -10.43 -16.00 -1.34
CA GLN A 29 -9.07 -15.77 -0.84
C GLN A 29 -9.00 -15.86 0.68
N LYS A 30 -9.98 -15.27 1.40
CA LYS A 30 -10.03 -15.32 2.86
C LYS A 30 -10.19 -16.76 3.37
N THR A 31 -11.08 -17.53 2.75
CA THR A 31 -11.29 -18.94 3.09
C THR A 31 -10.01 -19.76 2.91
N LEU A 32 -9.34 -19.64 1.75
CA LEU A 32 -8.10 -20.35 1.46
C LEU A 32 -6.96 -19.96 2.43
N LYS A 33 -6.83 -18.66 2.74
CA LYS A 33 -5.86 -18.19 3.72
C LYS A 33 -6.14 -18.73 5.12
N SER A 34 -7.42 -18.83 5.50
CA SER A 34 -7.81 -19.40 6.79
C SER A 34 -7.44 -20.87 6.87
N SER A 35 -7.87 -21.67 5.89
CA SER A 35 -7.59 -23.11 5.89
C SER A 35 -6.10 -23.42 5.89
N PHE A 36 -5.31 -22.64 5.15
CA PHE A 36 -3.86 -22.77 5.18
C PHE A 36 -3.26 -22.41 6.55
N ARG A 37 -3.73 -21.33 7.17
CA ARG A 37 -3.30 -20.95 8.53
C ARG A 37 -3.66 -22.03 9.55
N ASP A 38 -4.85 -22.62 9.44
CA ASP A 38 -5.31 -23.69 10.32
C ASP A 38 -4.41 -24.93 10.15
N ALA A 39 -4.10 -25.31 8.92
CA ALA A 39 -3.17 -26.41 8.63
C ALA A 39 -1.76 -26.16 9.20
N LEU A 40 -1.24 -24.94 9.05
CA LEU A 40 0.02 -24.54 9.67
C LEU A 40 -0.05 -24.63 11.20
N SER A 41 -1.17 -24.24 11.81
CA SER A 41 -1.32 -24.27 13.27
C SER A 41 -1.20 -25.68 13.88
N HIS A 42 -1.53 -26.72 13.11
CA HIS A 42 -1.46 -28.11 13.54
C HIS A 42 -0.13 -28.81 13.21
N SER A 43 0.79 -28.12 12.53
CA SER A 43 2.10 -28.66 12.16
C SER A 43 3.12 -28.42 13.28
N ALA A 44 3.52 -29.48 13.98
CA ALA A 44 4.56 -29.44 15.01
C ALA A 44 5.89 -28.78 14.56
N PRO A 45 6.49 -29.13 13.40
CA PRO A 45 7.73 -28.49 12.95
C PRO A 45 7.53 -26.99 12.64
N TYR A 46 6.34 -26.60 12.19
CA TYR A 46 6.04 -25.19 11.98
C TYR A 46 5.91 -24.42 13.31
N GLN A 47 5.34 -25.03 14.35
CA GLN A 47 5.28 -24.43 15.68
C GLN A 47 6.67 -24.26 16.30
N GLU A 48 7.56 -25.23 16.14
CA GLU A 48 8.96 -25.12 16.60
C GLU A 48 9.69 -23.96 15.90
N LEU A 49 9.49 -23.82 14.58
CA LEU A 49 10.03 -22.68 13.83
C LEU A 49 9.44 -21.34 14.29
N LEU A 50 8.15 -21.30 14.66
CA LEU A 50 7.52 -20.10 15.20
C LEU A 50 8.13 -19.69 16.54
N GLU A 51 8.39 -20.64 17.44
CA GLU A 51 9.05 -20.36 18.72
C GLU A 51 10.49 -19.88 18.52
N ALA A 52 11.26 -20.53 17.65
CA ALA A 52 12.60 -20.07 17.29
C ALA A 52 12.58 -18.66 16.69
N ALA A 53 11.60 -18.36 15.84
CA ALA A 53 11.42 -17.03 15.25
C ALA A 53 11.02 -15.97 16.29
N LYS A 54 10.21 -16.33 17.30
CA LYS A 54 9.91 -15.43 18.43
C LYS A 54 11.16 -15.09 19.22
N GLN A 55 11.96 -16.09 19.59
CA GLN A 55 13.21 -15.87 20.30
C GLN A 55 14.17 -14.99 19.49
N ALA A 56 14.31 -15.26 18.18
CA ALA A 56 15.13 -14.44 17.30
C ALA A 56 14.62 -12.99 17.22
N ARG A 57 13.29 -12.78 17.20
CA ARG A 57 12.68 -11.44 17.20
C ARG A 57 12.93 -10.69 18.50
N GLU A 58 12.86 -11.36 19.64
CA GLU A 58 13.19 -10.76 20.94
C GLU A 58 14.66 -10.34 20.99
N ASN A 59 15.57 -11.23 20.62
CA ASN A 59 17.00 -10.94 20.58
C ASN A 59 17.31 -9.76 19.64
N LYS A 60 16.67 -9.74 18.46
CA LYS A 60 16.76 -8.65 17.51
C LYS A 60 16.24 -7.34 18.10
N LEU A 61 15.07 -7.35 18.75
CA LEU A 61 14.47 -6.16 19.35
C LEU A 61 15.38 -5.58 20.45
N THR A 62 16.02 -6.43 21.26
CA THR A 62 16.97 -6.00 22.28
C THR A 62 18.18 -5.30 21.64
N ALA A 63 18.76 -5.88 20.58
CA ALA A 63 19.88 -5.27 19.86
C ALA A 63 19.48 -3.95 19.19
N GLU A 64 18.34 -3.92 18.49
CA GLU A 64 17.82 -2.71 17.85
C GLU A 64 17.49 -1.63 18.86
N SER A 65 16.94 -1.97 20.03
CA SER A 65 16.66 -1.00 21.10
C SER A 65 17.95 -0.43 21.70
N SER A 66 19.01 -1.24 21.79
CA SER A 66 20.33 -0.76 22.20
C SER A 66 20.86 0.25 21.19
N ILE A 67 20.86 -0.11 19.90
CA ILE A 67 21.35 0.77 18.83
C ILE A 67 20.47 2.01 18.71
N ALA A 68 19.15 1.90 18.81
CA ALA A 68 18.23 3.01 18.63
C ALA A 68 18.39 4.10 19.70
N ARG A 69 18.83 3.74 20.92
CA ARG A 69 19.19 4.72 21.96
C ARG A 69 20.36 5.61 21.52
N ASP A 70 21.28 5.08 20.72
CA ASP A 70 22.44 5.80 20.22
C ASP A 70 22.09 6.71 19.03
N PHE A 71 20.95 6.48 18.36
CA PHE A 71 20.49 7.20 17.15
C PHE A 71 19.34 8.20 17.41
N GLY A 72 19.11 8.58 18.66
CA GLY A 72 18.01 9.48 19.05
C GLY A 72 17.91 10.78 18.21
N PRO A 73 19.01 11.52 18.00
CA PRO A 73 19.00 12.73 17.16
C PRO A 73 18.62 12.45 15.70
N GLU A 74 19.11 11.36 15.12
CA GLU A 74 18.82 10.94 13.75
C GLU A 74 17.34 10.55 13.58
N PHE A 75 16.73 9.90 14.57
CA PHE A 75 15.29 9.59 14.56
C PHE A 75 14.42 10.84 14.64
N ASN A 76 14.81 11.82 15.45
CA ASN A 76 14.12 13.11 15.48
C ASN A 76 14.18 13.79 14.12
N ARG A 77 15.36 13.78 13.48
CA ARG A 77 15.53 14.32 12.13
C ARG A 77 14.70 13.55 11.10
N LEU A 78 14.57 12.24 11.23
CA LEU A 78 13.75 11.41 10.36
C LEU A 78 12.26 11.77 10.48
N GLU A 79 11.75 11.94 11.70
CA GLU A 79 10.36 12.36 11.93
C GLU A 79 10.09 13.78 11.40
N GLU A 80 11.04 14.72 11.56
CA GLU A 80 10.96 16.05 10.93
C GLU A 80 10.84 15.96 9.41
N ILE A 81 11.73 15.19 8.76
CA ILE A 81 11.72 15.00 7.30
C ILE A 81 10.38 14.41 6.85
N LYS A 82 9.87 13.41 7.58
CA LYS A 82 8.60 12.77 7.28
C LYS A 82 7.43 13.74 7.37
N ASN A 83 7.39 14.59 8.39
CA ASN A 83 6.36 15.63 8.53
C ASN A 83 6.44 16.64 7.38
N GLN A 84 7.65 17.14 7.08
CA GLN A 84 7.87 18.06 5.96
C GLN A 84 7.45 17.46 4.62
N LEU A 85 7.81 16.20 4.34
CA LEU A 85 7.38 15.50 3.13
C LEU A 85 5.86 15.32 3.09
N GLY A 86 5.23 15.05 4.23
CA GLY A 86 3.77 14.96 4.34
C GLY A 86 3.10 16.29 3.96
N GLU A 87 3.56 17.39 4.54
CA GLU A 87 3.06 18.74 4.26
C GLU A 87 3.25 19.12 2.77
N LEU A 88 4.45 18.87 2.22
CA LEU A 88 4.75 19.16 0.81
C LEU A 88 3.90 18.33 -0.16
N ASN A 89 3.62 17.06 0.16
CA ASN A 89 2.76 16.22 -0.69
C ASN A 89 1.30 16.68 -0.70
N VAL A 90 0.79 17.18 0.44
CA VAL A 90 -0.53 17.80 0.51
C VAL A 90 -0.56 19.07 -0.32
N GLN A 91 0.42 19.96 -0.13
CA GLN A 91 0.54 21.19 -0.91
C GLN A 91 0.62 20.92 -2.42
N LEU A 92 1.42 19.93 -2.84
CA LEU A 92 1.53 19.52 -4.24
C LEU A 92 0.16 19.08 -4.80
N SER A 93 -0.59 18.31 -4.02
CA SER A 93 -1.93 17.84 -4.41
C SER A 93 -2.92 18.99 -4.53
N ASP A 94 -2.92 19.92 -3.58
CA ASP A 94 -3.80 21.10 -3.59
C ASP A 94 -3.51 22.02 -4.78
N ILE A 95 -2.23 22.25 -5.09
CA ILE A 95 -1.80 22.99 -6.28
C ILE A 95 -2.26 22.28 -7.54
N ALA A 96 -2.02 20.97 -7.65
CA ALA A 96 -2.42 20.19 -8.82
C ALA A 96 -3.94 20.23 -9.05
N VAL A 97 -4.74 20.06 -7.99
CA VAL A 97 -6.21 20.15 -8.06
C VAL A 97 -6.65 21.56 -8.47
N SER A 98 -6.06 22.61 -7.89
CA SER A 98 -6.37 23.99 -8.25
C SER A 98 -6.07 24.28 -9.73
N ASN A 99 -4.94 23.82 -10.24
CA ASN A 99 -4.55 24.00 -11.64
C ASN A 99 -5.49 23.23 -12.58
N ILE A 100 -5.87 22.00 -12.24
CA ILE A 100 -6.91 21.25 -12.97
C ILE A 100 -8.22 22.04 -13.01
N MET A 101 -8.67 22.58 -11.87
CA MET A 101 -9.92 23.36 -11.80
C MET A 101 -9.88 24.63 -12.65
N LYS A 102 -8.70 25.23 -12.84
CA LYS A 102 -8.48 26.39 -13.71
C LYS A 102 -8.30 26.03 -15.19
N GLY A 103 -8.20 24.74 -15.52
CA GLY A 103 -7.94 24.25 -16.87
C GLY A 103 -6.46 24.36 -17.29
N GLU A 104 -5.54 24.50 -16.33
CA GLU A 104 -4.11 24.56 -16.57
C GLU A 104 -3.50 23.16 -16.73
N ARG A 105 -2.43 23.04 -17.51
CA ARG A 105 -1.69 21.77 -17.66
C ARG A 105 -0.85 21.54 -16.40
N ILE A 106 -0.88 20.31 -15.88
CA ILE A 106 -0.06 19.86 -14.75
C ILE A 106 1.09 19.03 -15.29
N GLU A 107 2.30 19.56 -15.19
CA GLU A 107 3.54 18.90 -15.58
C GLU A 107 4.52 18.98 -14.42
N VAL A 108 5.16 17.86 -14.09
CA VAL A 108 6.23 17.81 -13.09
C VAL A 108 7.44 17.15 -13.74
N TYR A 109 8.60 17.79 -13.63
CA TYR A 109 9.85 17.29 -14.19
C TYR A 109 10.82 16.90 -13.07
N GLY A 110 11.41 15.71 -13.17
CA GLY A 110 12.46 15.24 -12.28
C GLY A 110 13.85 15.79 -12.62
N PRO A 111 14.88 15.45 -11.83
CA PRO A 111 16.26 15.94 -12.02
C PRO A 111 16.87 15.68 -13.40
N ASN A 112 16.43 14.62 -14.09
CA ASN A 112 16.89 14.24 -15.43
C ASN A 112 15.88 14.58 -16.53
N GLN A 113 15.04 15.60 -16.33
CA GLN A 113 13.94 15.97 -17.23
C GLN A 113 12.91 14.86 -17.48
N THR A 114 12.83 13.87 -16.58
CA THR A 114 11.76 12.87 -16.62
C THR A 114 10.43 13.54 -16.31
N GLU A 115 9.50 13.52 -17.25
CA GLU A 115 8.13 14.00 -17.07
C GLU A 115 7.33 13.00 -16.22
N TYR A 116 6.58 13.51 -15.26
CA TYR A 116 5.67 12.76 -14.41
C TYR A 116 4.23 13.13 -14.74
N GLU A 117 3.39 12.11 -14.94
CA GLU A 117 1.95 12.27 -15.15
C GLU A 117 1.18 12.10 -13.83
N PRO A 118 0.07 12.83 -13.64
CA PRO A 118 -0.79 12.68 -12.47
C PRO A 118 -1.53 11.35 -12.49
N LEU A 119 -1.45 10.58 -11.39
CA LEU A 119 -2.25 9.37 -11.19
C LEU A 119 -3.44 9.67 -10.29
N MET A 120 -4.66 9.63 -10.85
CA MET A 120 -5.90 9.81 -10.10
C MET A 120 -6.55 8.46 -9.80
N GLN A 121 -6.90 8.24 -8.53
CA GLN A 121 -7.60 7.02 -8.11
C GLN A 121 -8.88 7.36 -7.35
N VAL A 122 -10.01 6.82 -7.81
CA VAL A 122 -11.27 6.82 -7.07
C VAL A 122 -11.35 5.55 -6.22
N LYS A 123 -11.55 5.70 -4.91
CA LYS A 123 -11.75 4.59 -3.97
C LYS A 123 -13.16 4.65 -3.40
N PHE A 124 -13.85 3.52 -3.42
CA PHE A 124 -15.17 3.37 -2.83
C PHE A 124 -15.07 2.76 -1.43
N LYS A 125 -15.80 3.32 -0.47
CA LYS A 125 -15.96 2.77 0.89
C LYS A 125 -17.42 2.45 1.15
N ARG A 126 -17.68 1.46 1.99
CA ARG A 126 -19.05 1.16 2.45
C ARG A 126 -19.60 2.40 3.15
N LYS A 127 -20.82 2.82 2.77
CA LYS A 127 -21.56 3.84 3.50
C LYS A 127 -21.89 3.26 4.88
N LYS A 128 -21.47 3.95 5.96
CA LYS A 128 -22.03 3.69 7.28
C LYS A 128 -23.37 4.42 7.30
N ASP A 129 -24.45 3.69 7.52
CA ASP A 129 -25.73 4.27 7.88
C ASP A 129 -25.65 4.83 9.31
#